data_AF-A0A3M9YU73-F1
#
_entry.id   AF-A0A3M9YU73-F1
#
_cell.length_a   1.000
_cell.length_b   1.000
_cell.length_c   1.000
_cell.angle_alpha   90.00
_cell.angle_beta   90.00
_cell.angle_gamma   90.00
#
_symmetry.space_group_name_H-M   'P 1'
#
loop_
_entity.id
_entity.type
_entity.pdbx_description
1 polymer ?
#
loop_
_entity_poly.entity_id
_entity_poly.type
_entity_poly.pdbx_seq_one_letter_code
_entity_poly.pdbx_strand_id
1 'polypeptide(L)'
;MSAPAGAGPVLAALAGDPVLAAHYADFRAKATGALDPALVALIGETVAAVHGMGSAPDESDLDEATRTALAYARRMPFEHTAITDAEAAAVAAHLGEPGFVAFSVVTALADAECRAALVDLPGLAAA
;
A
#
# COMPACT_ATOMS: atom_id res chain seq x y z
N MET A 1 -1.28 -16.84 7.65
CA MET A 1 -0.52 -17.24 6.45
C MET A 1 -0.40 -16.01 5.57
N SER A 2 0.80 -15.43 5.42
CA SER A 2 0.99 -14.30 4.50
C SER A 2 0.94 -14.79 3.07
N ALA A 3 0.16 -14.12 2.22
CA ALA A 3 0.09 -14.44 0.80
C ALA A 3 1.47 -14.23 0.14
N PRO A 4 1.86 -15.09 -0.83
CA PRO A 4 3.10 -14.91 -1.55
C PRO A 4 3.12 -13.56 -2.28
N ALA A 5 4.31 -12.95 -2.37
CA ALA A 5 4.56 -11.73 -3.12
C ALA A 5 4.25 -11.96 -4.61
N GLY A 6 2.99 -11.75 -5.01
CA GLY A 6 2.55 -11.97 -6.38
C GLY A 6 1.08 -12.37 -6.57
N ALA A 7 0.25 -12.51 -5.53
CA ALA A 7 -1.15 -12.92 -5.70
C ALA A 7 -2.12 -12.16 -4.78
N GLY A 8 -2.18 -10.84 -4.94
CA GLY A 8 -3.22 -10.03 -4.28
C GLY A 8 -4.60 -10.27 -4.89
N PRO A 9 -5.70 -10.01 -4.16
CA PRO A 9 -7.07 -10.14 -4.67
C PRO A 9 -7.32 -9.35 -5.96
N VAL A 10 -6.64 -8.21 -6.17
CA VAL A 10 -6.76 -7.47 -7.44
C VAL A 10 -6.20 -8.30 -8.60
N LEU A 11 -5.00 -8.86 -8.45
CA LEU A 11 -4.40 -9.69 -9.51
C LEU A 11 -5.23 -10.96 -9.76
N ALA A 12 -5.80 -11.56 -8.71
CA ALA A 12 -6.68 -12.71 -8.84
C ALA A 12 -7.96 -12.39 -9.62
N ALA A 13 -8.54 -11.21 -9.44
CA ALA A 13 -9.69 -10.75 -10.22
C ALA A 13 -9.36 -10.56 -11.72
N LEU A 14 -8.08 -10.36 -12.05
CA LEU A 14 -7.60 -10.22 -13.43
C LEU A 14 -7.24 -11.57 -14.09
N ALA A 15 -7.49 -12.72 -13.45
CA ALA A 15 -7.10 -14.03 -13.98
C ALA A 15 -7.68 -14.35 -15.38
N GLY A 16 -8.82 -13.75 -15.74
CA GLY A 16 -9.44 -13.88 -17.07
C GLY A 16 -8.80 -13.00 -18.17
N ASP A 17 -7.94 -12.05 -17.81
CA ASP A 17 -7.23 -11.15 -18.74
C ASP A 17 -5.72 -11.15 -18.45
N PRO A 18 -4.95 -12.04 -19.09
CA PRO A 18 -3.53 -12.20 -18.78
C PRO A 18 -2.69 -10.98 -19.17
N VAL A 19 -3.12 -10.16 -20.14
CA VAL A 19 -2.40 -8.95 -20.53
C VAL A 19 -2.53 -7.89 -19.45
N LEU A 20 -3.77 -7.66 -18.98
CA LEU A 20 -4.03 -6.70 -17.91
C LEU A 20 -3.39 -7.15 -16.59
N ALA A 21 -3.44 -8.44 -16.27
CA ALA A 21 -2.75 -9.01 -15.11
C ALA A 21 -1.23 -8.76 -15.15
N ALA A 22 -0.60 -8.94 -16.32
CA ALA A 22 0.83 -8.67 -16.49
C ALA A 22 1.17 -7.17 -16.29
N HIS A 23 0.36 -6.26 -16.84
CA HIS A 23 0.55 -4.83 -16.65
C HIS A 23 0.39 -4.40 -15.19
N TYR A 24 -0.60 -4.93 -14.49
CA TYR A 24 -0.79 -4.65 -13.07
C TYR A 24 0.40 -5.14 -12.23
N ALA A 25 0.85 -6.38 -12.47
CA ALA A 25 1.99 -6.94 -11.77
C ALA A 25 3.28 -6.13 -12.00
N ASP A 26 3.56 -5.73 -13.25
CA ASP A 26 4.72 -4.91 -13.60
C ASP A 26 4.66 -3.51 -12.96
N PHE A 27 3.49 -2.86 -12.99
CA PHE A 27 3.30 -1.57 -12.34
C PHE A 27 3.54 -1.65 -10.82
N ARG A 28 2.95 -2.65 -10.15
CA ARG A 28 3.14 -2.88 -8.71
C ARG A 28 4.61 -3.16 -8.38
N ALA A 29 5.30 -3.98 -9.18
CA ALA A 29 6.71 -4.29 -8.98
C ALA A 29 7.59 -3.03 -9.11
N LYS A 30 7.33 -2.18 -10.10
CA LYS A 30 8.05 -0.90 -10.27
C LYS A 30 7.79 0.09 -9.14
N ALA A 31 6.54 0.20 -8.69
CA ALA A 31 6.18 1.10 -7.59
C ALA A 31 6.84 0.66 -6.26
N THR A 32 6.79 -0.63 -5.94
CA THR A 32 7.39 -1.18 -4.72
C THR A 32 8.92 -1.20 -4.78
N GLY A 33 9.52 -1.49 -5.94
CA GLY A 33 10.98 -1.51 -6.13
C GLY A 33 11.65 -0.13 -6.06
N ALA A 34 10.88 0.96 -6.04
CA ALA A 34 11.39 2.31 -5.84
C ALA A 34 11.57 2.68 -4.34
N LEU A 35 11.19 1.80 -3.42
CA LEU A 35 11.27 2.00 -1.98
C LEU A 35 12.11 0.91 -1.31
N ASP A 36 12.54 1.18 -0.08
CA ASP A 36 13.10 0.14 0.77
C ASP A 36 12.06 -0.98 1.02
N PRO A 37 12.41 -2.27 0.83
CA PRO A 37 11.46 -3.37 1.02
C PRO A 37 10.87 -3.48 2.42
N ALA A 38 11.60 -3.11 3.48
CA ALA A 38 11.08 -3.10 4.83
C ALA A 38 10.03 -2.00 5.01
N LEU A 39 10.25 -0.82 4.43
CA LEU A 39 9.23 0.24 4.41
C LEU A 39 7.97 -0.20 3.66
N VAL A 40 8.10 -0.90 2.52
CA VAL A 40 6.94 -1.45 1.78
C VAL A 40 6.13 -2.42 2.66
N ALA A 41 6.81 -3.28 3.42
CA ALA A 41 6.15 -4.21 4.34
C ALA A 41 5.39 -3.46 5.45
N LEU A 42 6.02 -2.46 6.09
CA LEU A 42 5.40 -1.64 7.13
C LEU A 42 4.18 -0.85 6.63
N ILE A 43 4.23 -0.32 5.40
CA ILE A 43 3.08 0.34 4.77
C ILE A 43 1.92 -0.66 4.61
N GLY A 44 2.21 -1.87 4.09
CA GLY A 44 1.22 -2.92 3.93
C GLY A 44 0.54 -3.30 5.25
N GLU A 45 1.33 -3.51 6.31
CA GLU A 45 0.82 -3.82 7.66
C GLU A 45 0.00 -2.66 8.23
N THR A 46 0.49 -1.42 8.09
CA THR A 46 -0.20 -0.22 8.57
C THR A 46 -1.57 -0.06 7.91
N VAL A 47 -1.65 -0.20 6.58
CA VAL A 47 -2.90 -0.08 5.85
C VAL A 47 -3.83 -1.25 6.14
N ALA A 48 -3.33 -2.48 6.23
CA ALA A 48 -4.13 -3.64 6.62
C ALA A 48 -4.76 -3.47 8.00
N ALA A 49 -4.02 -2.90 8.97
CA ALA A 49 -4.54 -2.60 10.30
C ALA A 49 -5.68 -1.57 10.28
N VAL A 50 -5.61 -0.55 9.42
CA VAL A 50 -6.69 0.44 9.20
C VAL A 50 -7.97 -0.23 8.70
N HIS A 51 -7.85 -1.29 7.93
CA HIS A 51 -8.98 -2.11 7.44
C HIS A 51 -9.41 -3.22 8.42
N GLY A 52 -8.78 -3.33 9.59
CA GLY A 52 -9.07 -4.40 10.56
C GLY A 52 -8.61 -5.79 10.10
N MET A 53 -7.68 -5.86 9.15
CA MET A 53 -7.17 -7.10 8.54
C MET A 53 -5.84 -7.58 9.14
N GLY A 54 -5.44 -7.03 10.29
CA GLY A 54 -4.18 -7.35 10.94
C GLY A 54 -3.92 -6.45 12.15
N SER A 55 -2.77 -6.65 12.79
CA SER A 55 -2.26 -5.73 13.82
C SER A 55 -1.43 -4.64 13.16
N ALA A 56 -1.42 -3.45 13.77
CA ALA A 56 -0.48 -2.40 13.38
C ALA A 56 0.97 -2.87 13.63
N PRO A 57 1.95 -2.39 12.84
CA PRO A 57 3.35 -2.70 13.07
C PRO A 57 3.82 -2.19 14.43
N ASP A 58 4.82 -2.84 15.01
CA ASP A 58 5.55 -2.30 16.16
C ASP A 58 6.48 -1.17 15.69
N GLU A 59 6.24 0.04 16.20
CA GLU A 59 6.98 1.25 15.83
C GLU A 59 8.03 1.66 16.88
N SER A 60 8.25 0.84 17.92
CA SER A 60 9.10 1.21 19.07
C SER A 60 10.56 1.46 18.69
N ASP A 61 11.09 0.69 17.74
CA ASP A 61 12.47 0.79 17.25
C ASP A 61 12.61 1.61 15.96
N LEU A 62 11.52 2.21 15.45
CA LEU A 62 11.55 3.01 14.23
C LEU A 62 12.01 4.44 14.49
N ASP A 63 12.72 5.01 13.51
CA ASP A 63 13.05 6.43 13.53
C ASP A 63 11.82 7.31 13.29
N GLU A 64 11.95 8.59 13.64
CA GLU A 64 10.84 9.54 13.57
C GLU A 64 10.33 9.76 12.15
N ALA A 65 11.22 9.68 11.17
CA ALA A 65 10.89 9.92 9.77
C ALA A 65 10.06 8.77 9.18
N THR A 66 10.40 7.53 9.54
CA THR A 66 9.62 6.33 9.22
C THR A 66 8.26 6.37 9.92
N ARG A 67 8.21 6.70 11.22
CA ARG A 67 6.94 6.85 11.94
C ARG A 67 6.04 7.92 11.33
N THR A 68 6.62 9.03 10.88
CA THR A 68 5.90 10.09 10.15
C THR A 68 5.29 9.55 8.86
N ALA A 69 6.05 8.76 8.08
CA ALA A 69 5.54 8.12 6.88
C ALA A 69 4.42 7.12 7.19
N LEU A 70 4.53 6.31 8.26
CA LEU A 70 3.47 5.38 8.65
C LEU A 70 2.21 6.10 9.16
N ALA A 71 2.36 7.20 9.90
CA ALA A 71 1.25 8.04 10.30
C ALA A 71 0.51 8.63 9.09
N TYR A 72 1.25 9.06 8.06
CA TYR A 72 0.67 9.48 6.79
C TYR A 72 -0.07 8.33 6.10
N ALA A 73 0.56 7.16 5.97
CA ALA A 73 -0.02 5.99 5.31
C ALA A 73 -1.33 5.54 5.96
N ARG A 74 -1.40 5.63 7.30
CA ARG A 74 -2.60 5.29 8.09
C ARG A 74 -3.80 6.17 7.75
N ARG A 75 -3.58 7.43 7.38
CA ARG A 75 -4.63 8.42 7.08
C ARG A 75 -5.11 8.34 5.62
N MET A 76 -4.27 7.89 4.68
CA MET A 76 -4.62 7.86 3.26
C MET A 76 -5.95 7.14 2.93
N PRO A 77 -6.29 5.96 3.49
CA PRO A 77 -7.53 5.25 3.12
C PRO A 77 -8.83 6.04 3.36
N PHE A 78 -8.94 6.73 4.49
CA PHE A 78 -10.22 7.29 4.96
C PHE A 78 -10.17 8.78 5.33
N GLU A 79 -8.98 9.37 5.43
CA GLU A 79 -8.77 10.76 5.83
C GLU A 79 -7.94 11.55 4.81
N HIS A 80 -7.76 11.06 3.58
CA HIS A 80 -6.90 11.70 2.56
C HIS A 80 -7.22 13.17 2.29
N THR A 81 -8.47 13.59 2.46
CA THR A 81 -8.88 15.00 2.29
C THR A 81 -8.46 15.91 3.44
N ALA A 82 -8.09 15.33 4.59
CA ALA A 82 -7.64 16.03 5.79
C ALA A 82 -6.12 15.96 5.98
N ILE A 83 -5.38 15.36 5.05
CA ILE A 83 -3.93 15.38 5.02
C ILE A 83 -3.47 16.76 4.53
N THR A 84 -2.55 17.38 5.26
CA THR A 84 -2.06 18.72 4.95
C THR A 84 -0.80 18.70 4.08
N ASP A 85 -0.54 19.82 3.39
CA ASP A 85 0.71 20.02 2.64
C ASP A 85 1.96 19.90 3.54
N ALA A 86 1.85 20.30 4.80
CA ALA A 86 2.95 20.19 5.77
C ALA A 86 3.29 18.72 6.09
N GLU A 87 2.27 17.87 6.22
CA GLU A 87 2.46 16.43 6.42
C GLU A 87 3.06 15.78 5.16
N ALA A 88 2.57 16.14 3.97
CA ALA A 88 3.13 15.68 2.71
C ALA A 88 4.61 16.09 2.56
N ALA A 89 4.92 17.35 2.87
CA ALA A 89 6.28 17.88 2.82
C ALA A 89 7.22 17.17 3.81
N ALA A 90 6.74 16.76 4.98
CA ALA A 90 7.55 16.02 5.96
C ALA A 90 7.96 14.64 5.42
N VAL A 91 7.03 13.92 4.77
CA VAL A 91 7.34 12.63 4.14
C VAL A 91 8.25 12.81 2.92
N ALA A 92 8.00 13.84 2.10
CA ALA A 92 8.85 14.18 0.96
C ALA A 92 10.28 14.58 1.37
N ALA A 93 10.45 15.28 2.49
CA ALA A 93 11.77 15.61 3.03
C ALA A 93 12.56 14.36 3.44
N HIS A 94 11.88 13.30 3.89
CA HIS A 94 12.50 12.04 4.26
C HIS A 94 12.84 11.16 3.05
N LEU A 95 11.88 10.95 2.15
CA LEU A 95 11.99 9.99 1.04
C LEU A 95 12.52 10.62 -0.26
N GLY A 96 12.59 11.95 -0.31
CA GLY A 96 12.67 12.69 -1.57
C GLY A 96 11.36 12.64 -2.36
N GLU A 97 11.18 13.56 -3.30
CA GLU A 97 9.98 13.61 -4.16
C GLU A 97 9.71 12.28 -4.90
N PRO A 98 10.70 11.60 -5.53
CA PRO A 98 10.43 10.32 -6.18
C PRO A 98 9.98 9.24 -5.21
N GLY A 99 10.58 9.19 -4.01
CA GLY A 99 10.22 8.25 -2.96
C GLY A 99 8.83 8.54 -2.40
N PHE A 100 8.46 9.80 -2.22
CA PHE A 100 7.12 10.19 -1.77
C PHE A 100 6.02 9.79 -2.77
N VAL A 101 6.28 9.96 -4.07
CA VAL A 101 5.37 9.48 -5.12
C VAL A 101 5.23 7.96 -5.08
N ALA A 102 6.33 7.22 -5.01
CA ALA A 102 6.30 5.76 -4.90
C ALA A 102 5.56 5.30 -3.63
N PHE A 103 5.83 5.94 -2.50
CA PHE A 103 5.16 5.72 -1.22
C PHE A 103 3.64 5.94 -1.32
N SER A 104 3.22 7.01 -1.97
CA SER A 104 1.79 7.32 -2.17
C SER A 104 1.11 6.25 -3.03
N VAL A 105 1.76 5.80 -4.10
CA VAL A 105 1.26 4.72 -4.96
C VAL A 105 1.18 3.41 -4.21
N VAL A 106 2.23 3.02 -3.48
CA VAL A 106 2.26 1.77 -2.70
C VAL A 106 1.17 1.77 -1.63
N THR A 107 0.95 2.89 -0.94
CA THR A 107 -0.12 3.02 0.06
C THR A 107 -1.50 2.89 -0.58
N ALA A 108 -1.73 3.51 -1.74
CA ALA A 108 -3.01 3.39 -2.45
C ALA A 108 -3.26 1.96 -2.98
N LEU A 109 -2.21 1.28 -3.45
CA LEU A 109 -2.29 -0.12 -3.85
C LEU A 109 -2.62 -1.03 -2.65
N ALA A 110 -2.01 -0.79 -1.50
CA ALA A 110 -2.33 -1.53 -0.28
C ALA A 110 -3.79 -1.33 0.15
N ASP A 111 -4.33 -0.10 0.06
CA ASP A 111 -5.75 0.19 0.33
C ASP A 111 -6.66 -0.55 -0.65
N ALA A 112 -6.35 -0.49 -1.94
CA ALA A 112 -7.12 -1.19 -2.98
C ALA A 112 -7.13 -2.72 -2.76
N GLU A 113 -5.98 -3.32 -2.42
CA GLU A 113 -5.88 -4.76 -2.15
C GLU A 113 -6.67 -5.15 -0.90
N CYS A 114 -6.66 -4.35 0.17
CA CYS A 114 -7.48 -4.60 1.35
C CYS A 114 -8.99 -4.57 1.02
N ARG A 115 -9.44 -3.54 0.30
CA ARG A 115 -10.86 -3.43 -0.10
C ARG A 115 -11.27 -4.57 -1.04
N ALA A 116 -10.40 -4.93 -1.98
CA ALA A 116 -10.65 -6.04 -2.90
C ALA A 116 -10.79 -7.38 -2.15
N ALA A 117 -10.00 -7.60 -1.10
CA ALA A 117 -10.16 -8.78 -0.24
C ALA A 117 -11.48 -8.75 0.55
N LEU A 118 -11.85 -7.61 1.15
CA LEU A 118 -13.05 -7.49 1.98
C LEU A 118 -14.36 -7.79 1.23
N VAL A 119 -14.38 -7.56 -0.08
CA VAL A 119 -15.57 -7.78 -0.92
C VAL A 119 -15.49 -9.02 -1.81
N ASP A 120 -14.44 -9.83 -1.67
CA ASP A 120 -14.14 -10.95 -2.58
C ASP A 120 -14.19 -10.52 -4.07
N LEU A 121 -13.39 -9.51 -4.42
CA LEU A 121 -13.35 -8.99 -5.79
C LEU A 121 -13.18 -10.08 -6.87
N PRO A 122 -12.35 -11.14 -6.68
CA PRO A 122 -12.27 -12.23 -7.65
C PRO A 122 -13.61 -12.92 -7.89
N GLY A 123 -14.39 -13.16 -6.83
CA GLY A 123 -15.74 -13.71 -6.94
C GLY A 123 -16.68 -12.79 -7.72
N LEU A 124 -16.59 -11.47 -7.49
CA LEU A 124 -17.39 -10.48 -8.22
C LEU A 124 -17.04 -10.37 -9.71
N ALA A 125 -15.75 -10.51 -10.06
CA ALA A 125 -15.28 -10.42 -11.45
C ALA A 125 -15.64 -11.66 -12.29
N ALA A 126 -15.92 -12.80 -11.63
CA ALA A 126 -16.29 -14.05 -12.28
C ALA A 126 -17.81 -14.25 -12.43
N ALA A 127 -18.63 -13.36 -11.88
CA ALA A 127 -20.09 -13.38 -11.92
C ALA A 127 -20.64 -12.71 -13.19
#